data_AF-A0A2G6BN88-F1
#
_entry.id   AF-A0A2G6BN88-F1
#
_cell.length_a   1.000
_cell.length_b   1.000
_cell.length_c   1.000
_cell.angle_alpha   90.00
_cell.angle_beta   90.00
_cell.angle_gamma   90.00
#
_symmetry.space_group_name_H-M   'P 1'
#
loop_
_entity.id
_entity.type
_entity.pdbx_description
1 polymer ?
#
loop_
_entity_poly.entity_id
_entity_poly.type
_entity_poly.pdbx_seq_one_letter_code
_entity_poly.pdbx_strand_id
1 'polypeptide(L)' 'MSAKLNDSKWKSIFSGNNNFKLENFSFSMMIGRLSRKFKKDPSLLKECIEEANSFCSKYESILGNDLAKLKNA' A
#
# COMPACT_ATOMS: atom_id res chain seq x y z
N MET A 1 11.73 -11.51 -7.58
CA MET A 1 12.02 -10.10 -7.19
C MET A 1 10.95 -9.67 -6.22
N SER A 2 11.28 -9.34 -4.97
CA SER A 2 10.30 -9.01 -3.93
C SER A 2 9.41 -7.83 -4.39
N ALA A 3 8.09 -7.98 -4.31
CA ALA A 3 7.11 -6.99 -4.75
C ALA A 3 7.02 -5.76 -3.82
N LYS A 4 8.16 -5.15 -3.51
CA LYS A 4 8.25 -3.93 -2.70
C LYS A 4 7.97 -2.71 -3.56
N LEU A 5 7.06 -1.86 -3.11
CA LEU A 5 6.85 -0.52 -3.66
C LEU A 5 7.80 0.46 -2.93
N ASN A 6 8.22 1.50 -3.64
CA ASN A 6 9.07 2.55 -3.07
C ASN A 6 8.30 3.32 -1.98
N ASP A 7 8.98 3.65 -0.88
CA ASP A 7 8.50 4.47 0.24
C ASP A 7 7.81 5.76 -0.22
N SER A 8 8.32 6.43 -1.26
CA SER A 8 7.70 7.63 -1.83
C SER A 8 6.31 7.35 -2.43
N LYS A 9 6.14 6.21 -3.10
CA LYS A 9 4.83 5.78 -3.64
C LYS A 9 3.86 5.47 -2.51
N TRP A 10 4.30 4.73 -1.50
CA TRP A 10 3.47 4.44 -0.33
C TRP A 10 3.03 5.71 0.39
N LYS A 11 3.92 6.67 0.56
CA LYS A 11 3.58 7.98 1.14
C LYS A 11 2.49 8.68 0.34
N SER A 12 2.59 8.70 -0.99
CA SER A 12 1.54 9.28 -1.85
C SER A 12 0.20 8.56 -1.70
N ILE A 13 0.24 7.21 -1.69
CA ILE A 13 -0.92 6.35 -1.48
C ILE A 13 -1.60 6.65 -0.14
N PHE A 14 -0.86 6.67 0.97
CA PHE A 14 -1.41 6.90 2.31
C PHE A 14 -1.90 8.33 2.51
N SER A 15 -1.32 9.30 1.80
CA SER A 15 -1.80 10.68 1.77
C SER A 15 -3.17 10.81 1.11
N GLY A 16 -3.56 9.84 0.27
CA GLY A 16 -4.83 9.82 -0.46
C GLY A 16 -4.82 10.63 -1.74
N ASN A 17 -3.63 10.94 -2.28
CA ASN A 17 -3.49 11.71 -3.52
C ASN A 17 -3.69 10.86 -4.79
N ASN A 18 -3.85 9.54 -4.67
CA ASN A 18 -3.99 8.66 -5.82
C ASN A 18 -5.36 7.99 -5.85
N ASN A 19 -6.02 8.08 -7.01
CA ASN A 19 -7.36 7.53 -7.26
C ASN A 19 -7.29 6.11 -7.87
N PHE A 20 -6.44 5.25 -7.32
CA PHE A 20 -6.29 3.88 -7.83
C PHE A 20 -7.44 2.99 -7.32
N LYS A 21 -8.02 2.19 -8.22
CA LYS A 21 -8.99 1.14 -7.86
C LYS A 21 -8.25 -0.18 -7.69
N LEU A 22 -8.22 -0.67 -6.45
CA LEU A 22 -7.77 -2.03 -6.14
C LEU A 22 -8.92 -3.01 -6.38
N GLU A 23 -8.63 -4.12 -7.03
CA GLU A 23 -9.59 -5.21 -7.25
C GLU A 23 -9.72 -6.08 -5.99
N ASN A 24 -8.64 -6.21 -5.21
CA ASN A 24 -8.64 -6.99 -3.99
C ASN A 24 -9.18 -6.17 -2.80
N PHE A 25 -10.31 -6.60 -2.27
CA PHE A 25 -10.97 -5.96 -1.13
C PHE A 25 -10.13 -5.96 0.15
N SER A 26 -9.42 -7.06 0.44
CA SER A 26 -8.55 -7.14 1.62
C SER A 26 -7.39 -6.14 1.52
N PHE A 27 -6.86 -5.96 0.30
CA PHE A 27 -5.83 -4.97 0.04
C PHE A 27 -6.35 -3.55 0.18
N SER A 28 -7.53 -3.23 -0.35
CA SER A 28 -8.14 -1.90 -0.22
C SER A 28 -8.48 -1.54 1.23
N MET A 29 -9.00 -2.48 2.01
CA MET A 29 -9.21 -2.36 3.46
C MET A 29 -7.91 -2.03 4.20
N MET A 30 -6.84 -2.77 3.90
CA MET A 30 -5.54 -2.60 4.54
C MET A 30 -4.94 -1.23 4.23
N ILE A 31 -4.95 -0.82 2.97
CA ILE A 31 -4.51 0.54 2.57
C ILE A 31 -5.36 1.62 3.22
N GLY A 32 -6.68 1.45 3.29
CA GLY A 32 -7.57 2.39 3.98
C GLY A 32 -7.26 2.52 5.48
N ARG A 33 -6.95 1.40 6.16
CA ARG A 33 -6.52 1.41 7.57
C ARG A 33 -5.19 2.14 7.73
N LEU A 34 -4.18 1.84 6.92
CA LEU A 34 -2.85 2.46 6.99
C LEU A 34 -2.91 3.95 6.64
N SER A 35 -3.70 4.34 5.65
CA SER A 35 -3.92 5.74 5.30
C SER A 35 -4.53 6.52 6.46
N ARG A 36 -5.52 5.95 7.16
CA ARG A 36 -6.09 6.55 8.37
C ARG A 36 -5.08 6.63 9.52
N LYS A 37 -4.27 5.57 9.71
CA LYS A 37 -3.20 5.55 10.73
C LYS A 37 -2.18 6.66 10.47
N PHE A 38 -1.68 6.76 9.24
CA PHE A 38 -0.73 7.80 8.81
C PHE A 38 -1.31 9.22 8.88
N LYS A 39 -2.58 9.41 8.49
CA LYS A 39 -3.24 10.73 8.61
C LYS A 39 -3.42 11.17 10.07
N LYS A 40 -3.63 10.22 10.99
CA LYS A 40 -3.71 10.50 12.43
C LYS A 40 -2.35 10.82 13.02
N ASP A 41 -1.31 10.10 12.59
CA ASP A 41 0.06 10.30 13.03
C ASP A 41 1.06 10.07 11.87
N PRO A 42 1.54 11.15 11.24
CA PRO A 42 2.49 11.05 10.13
C PRO A 42 3.85 10.46 10.50
N SER A 43 4.21 10.40 11.79
CA SER A 43 5.48 9.80 12.23
C SER A 43 5.52 8.29 12.00
N LEU A 44 4.35 7.65 11.92
CA LEU A 44 4.19 6.20 11.72
C LEU A 44 4.34 5.77 10.25
N LEU A 45 4.83 6.64 9.36
CA LEU A 45 5.00 6.34 7.94
C LEU A 45 5.82 5.07 7.70
N LYS A 46 6.95 4.94 8.41
CA LYS A 46 7.86 3.80 8.26
C LYS A 46 7.18 2.49 8.63
N GLU A 47 6.48 2.45 9.76
CA GLU A 47 5.70 1.27 10.18
C GLU A 47 4.62 0.92 9.15
N CYS A 48 3.90 1.92 8.63
CA CYS A 48 2.85 1.69 7.64
C CYS A 48 3.42 1.11 6.34
N ILE A 49 4.59 1.58 5.90
CA ILE A 49 5.31 1.05 4.73
C ILE A 49 5.76 -0.39 4.97
N GLU A 50 6.34 -0.68 6.12
CA GLU A 50 6.80 -2.03 6.48
C GLU A 50 5.63 -3.01 6.53
N GLU A 51 4.51 -2.60 7.13
CA GLU A 51 3.29 -3.40 7.21
C GLU A 51 2.69 -3.66 5.81
N ALA A 52 2.61 -2.63 4.97
CA ALA A 52 2.11 -2.77 3.60
C ALA A 52 3.01 -3.69 2.76
N ASN A 53 4.32 -3.48 2.78
CA ASN A 53 5.28 -4.32 2.06
C ASN A 53 5.26 -5.77 2.56
N SER A 54 5.10 -5.99 3.86
CA SER A 54 4.97 -7.32 4.46
C SER A 54 3.70 -8.02 3.98
N PHE A 55 2.57 -7.30 3.94
CA PHE A 55 1.30 -7.81 3.41
C PHE A 55 1.43 -8.18 1.94
N CYS A 56 1.99 -7.28 1.12
CA CYS A 56 2.20 -7.50 -0.30
C CYS A 56 3.11 -8.70 -0.58
N SER A 57 4.16 -8.88 0.22
CA SER A 57 5.09 -10.02 0.08
C SER A 57 4.42 -11.34 0.46
N LYS A 58 3.57 -11.34 1.51
CA LYS A 58 2.87 -12.54 1.96
C LYS A 58 1.81 -13.03 0.97
N TYR A 59 1.14 -12.10 0.30
CA TYR A 59 0.02 -12.39 -0.60
C TYR A 59 0.33 -12.05 -2.07
N GLU A 60 1.61 -12.05 -2.46
CA GLU A 60 2.07 -11.65 -3.80
C GLU A 60 1.36 -12.41 -4.91
N SER A 61 1.11 -13.72 -4.74
CA SER A 61 0.41 -14.57 -5.70
C SER A 61 -1.04 -14.16 -5.96
N ILE A 62 -1.68 -13.50 -4.98
CA ILE A 62 -3.09 -13.06 -5.06
C ILE A 62 -3.15 -11.60 -5.50
N LEU A 63 -2.18 -10.79 -5.07
CA LEU A 63 -2.16 -9.35 -5.29
C LEU A 63 -1.43 -8.93 -6.56
N GLY A 64 -0.91 -9.87 -7.36
CA GLY A 64 -0.08 -9.60 -8.53
C GLY A 64 -0.64 -8.51 -9.47
N ASN A 65 -1.95 -8.57 -9.78
CA ASN A 65 -2.61 -7.58 -10.64
C ASN A 65 -2.67 -6.18 -9.99
N ASP A 66 -3.02 -6.10 -8.72
CA ASP A 66 -3.10 -4.83 -7.98
C ASP A 66 -1.72 -4.21 -7.74
N LEU A 67 -0.71 -5.05 -7.47
CA LEU A 67 0.68 -4.61 -7.32
C LEU A 67 1.26 -4.09 -8.64
N ALA A 68 0.92 -4.72 -9.77
CA ALA A 68 1.30 -4.21 -11.08
C ALA A 68 0.67 -2.83 -11.36
N LYS A 69 -0.61 -2.63 -11.00
CA LYS A 69 -1.27 -1.32 -11.13
C LYS A 69 -0.60 -0.25 -10.27
N LEU A 70 -0.25 -0.56 -9.01
CA LEU A 70 0.45 0.39 -8.13
C LEU A 70 1.88 0.71 -8.59
N LYS A 71 2.55 -0.21 -9.26
CA LYS A 71 3.88 0.03 -9.84
C LYS A 71 3.83 0.96 -11.07
N ASN A 72 2.74 0.95 -11.83
CA ASN A 72 2.58 1.75 -13.05
C ASN A 72 1.76 3.04 -12.86
N ALA A 73 1.11 3.21 -11.69
CA ALA A 73 0.49 4.46 -11.26
C ALA A 73 1.52 5.45 -10.68
#